data_AF-A0A8D8BMA1-F1
#
_entry.id   AF-A0A8D8BMA1-F1
#
_cell.length_a   1.000
_cell.length_b   1.000
_cell.length_c   1.000
_cell.angle_alpha   90.00
_cell.angle_beta   90.00
_cell.angle_gamma   90.00
#
_symmetry.space_group_name_H-M   'P 1'
#
loop_
_entity.id
_entity.type
_entity.pdbx_description
1 polymer ?
#
loop_
_entity_poly.entity_id
_entity_poly.type
_entity_poly.pdbx_seq_one_letter_code
_entity_poly.pdbx_strand_id
1 'polypeptide(L)'
;MSRHEKCLADQNLVIMPPGRPKYTPRDWELNNRTKNVFSLNQQTLAERIICESERLIDETNFTTELNKHEVDFRLRERIGDIRFRLDELKKQKKDAHVEEEALKVYKQRTIDAINTLREIAMPLCQKCMIFREMRQGVDLVQDEVDNELRRELHVGNGAIELL
;
A
#
# COMPACT_ATOMS: atom_id res chain seq x y z
N MET A 1 -5.83 124.69 7.55
CA MET A 1 -5.92 123.76 8.70
C MET A 1 -5.73 122.34 8.17
N SER A 2 -4.59 121.75 8.55
CA SER A 2 -4.34 120.31 8.81
C SER A 2 -5.00 119.29 7.87
N ARG A 3 -4.29 118.75 6.87
CA ARG A 3 -3.33 117.61 6.97
C ARG A 3 -4.02 116.38 7.57
N HIS A 4 -4.17 115.32 6.77
CA HIS A 4 -3.81 113.92 7.04
C HIS A 4 -4.22 113.10 5.80
N GLU A 5 -3.50 113.30 4.69
CA GLU A 5 -3.27 112.20 3.75
C GLU A 5 -2.52 111.13 4.53
N LYS A 6 -3.26 110.13 5.02
CA LYS A 6 -2.62 108.89 5.46
C LYS A 6 -2.19 108.16 4.21
N CYS A 7 -0.95 108.44 3.84
CA CYS A 7 -0.13 107.73 2.90
C CYS A 7 -0.39 106.21 3.04
N LEU A 8 -0.79 105.56 1.95
CA LEU A 8 -0.85 104.09 1.85
C LEU A 8 0.51 103.40 2.06
N ALA A 9 1.57 104.15 2.37
CA ALA A 9 2.94 103.66 2.55
C ALA A 9 3.18 102.93 3.90
N ASP A 10 2.25 102.94 4.84
CA ASP A 10 2.41 102.27 6.16
C ASP A 10 1.68 100.91 6.27
N GLN A 11 1.34 100.26 5.15
CA GLN A 11 0.98 98.85 5.18
C GLN A 11 2.25 98.01 5.13
N ASN A 12 2.53 97.27 6.21
CA ASN A 12 3.56 96.25 6.28
C ASN A 12 3.50 95.31 5.06
N LEU A 13 4.23 95.63 4.00
CA LEU A 13 4.45 94.76 2.85
C LEU A 13 5.45 93.70 3.31
N VAL A 14 4.93 92.60 3.86
CA VAL A 14 5.71 91.37 3.98
C VAL A 14 6.12 90.98 2.56
N ILE A 15 7.41 91.14 2.24
CA ILE A 15 7.98 90.66 0.98
C ILE A 15 7.90 89.14 1.03
N MET A 16 6.79 88.59 0.52
CA MET A 16 6.67 87.17 0.29
C MET A 16 7.75 86.76 -0.72
N PRO A 17 8.55 85.72 -0.44
CA PRO A 17 9.47 85.19 -1.44
C PRO A 17 8.68 84.88 -2.72
N PRO A 18 9.27 85.07 -3.91
CA PRO A 18 8.56 84.88 -5.16
C PRO A 18 7.87 83.52 -5.13
N GLY A 19 6.54 83.55 -5.30
CA GLY A 19 5.74 82.33 -5.31
C GLY A 19 6.33 81.35 -6.32
N ARG A 20 6.30 80.05 -6.01
CA ARG A 20 6.80 79.03 -6.93
C ARG A 20 6.22 79.28 -8.33
N PRO A 21 7.01 79.14 -9.41
CA PRO A 21 6.51 79.32 -10.77
C PRO A 21 5.23 78.52 -10.94
N LYS A 22 4.14 79.17 -11.32
CA LYS A 22 2.88 78.49 -11.57
C LYS A 22 3.02 77.72 -12.86
N TYR A 23 2.61 76.45 -12.84
CA TYR A 23 2.52 75.65 -14.05
C TYR A 23 1.57 76.31 -15.04
N THR A 24 1.93 76.25 -16.31
CA THR A 24 1.04 76.70 -17.38
C THR A 24 -0.07 75.66 -17.58
N PRO A 25 -1.23 76.05 -18.14
CA PRO A 25 -2.26 75.10 -18.54
C PRO A 25 -1.74 73.96 -19.43
N ARG A 26 -0.73 74.26 -20.27
CA ARG A 26 -0.06 73.28 -21.13
C ARG A 26 0.75 72.25 -20.34
N ASP A 27 1.45 72.67 -19.28
CA ASP A 27 2.18 71.75 -18.39
C ASP A 27 1.22 70.82 -17.65
N TRP A 28 0.07 71.34 -17.21
CA TRP A 28 -0.99 70.55 -16.59
C TRP A 28 -1.57 69.53 -17.59
N GLU A 29 -1.90 69.95 -18.81
CA GLU A 29 -2.43 69.06 -19.85
C GLU A 29 -1.43 67.94 -20.20
N LEU A 30 -0.16 68.28 -20.40
CA LEU A 30 0.89 67.30 -20.72
C LEU A 30 1.08 66.26 -19.60
N ASN A 31 1.06 66.71 -18.35
CA ASN A 31 1.16 65.82 -17.19
C ASN A 31 -0.06 64.89 -17.08
N ASN A 32 -1.28 65.40 -17.24
CA ASN A 32 -2.48 64.57 -17.21
C ASN A 32 -2.53 63.58 -18.37
N ARG A 33 -2.13 64.00 -19.57
CA ARG A 33 -2.02 63.10 -20.74
C ARG A 33 -1.02 61.98 -20.48
N THR A 34 0.15 62.29 -19.94
CA THR A 34 1.16 61.29 -19.58
C THR A 34 0.64 60.31 -18.53
N LYS A 35 0.00 60.81 -17.46
CA LYS A 35 -0.62 59.97 -16.43
C LYS A 35 -1.73 59.09 -16.99
N ASN A 36 -2.54 59.62 -17.90
CA ASN A 36 -3.61 58.86 -18.54
C ASN A 36 -3.05 57.69 -19.36
N VAL A 37 -2.03 57.94 -20.19
CA VAL A 37 -1.36 56.87 -20.95
C VAL A 37 -0.74 55.83 -20.04
N PHE A 38 -0.08 56.25 -18.95
CA PHE A 38 0.47 55.32 -17.97
C PHE A 38 -0.64 54.47 -17.32
N SER A 39 -1.76 55.08 -16.92
CA SER A 39 -2.90 54.37 -16.33
C SER A 39 -3.49 53.34 -17.29
N LEU A 40 -3.64 53.68 -18.57
CA LEU A 40 -4.14 52.75 -19.59
C LEU A 40 -3.19 51.56 -19.80
N ASN A 41 -1.87 51.82 -19.79
CA ASN A 41 -0.87 50.75 -19.87
C ASN A 41 -0.93 49.84 -18.63
N GLN A 42 -1.08 50.40 -17.44
CA GLN A 42 -1.23 49.61 -16.20
C GLN A 42 -2.51 48.78 -16.20
N GLN A 43 -3.63 49.35 -16.68
CA GLN A 43 -4.88 48.61 -16.83
C GLN A 43 -4.71 47.44 -17.81
N THR A 44 -4.11 47.68 -18.98
CA THR A 44 -3.86 46.62 -19.98
C THR A 44 -2.98 45.51 -19.40
N LEU A 45 -1.96 45.86 -18.60
CA LEU A 45 -1.11 44.88 -17.94
C LEU A 45 -1.90 44.08 -16.88
N ALA A 46 -2.74 44.74 -16.08
CA ALA A 46 -3.58 44.08 -15.09
C ALA A 46 -4.57 43.11 -15.73
N GLU A 47 -5.22 43.51 -16.83
CA GLU A 47 -6.13 42.65 -17.60
C GLU A 47 -5.41 41.40 -18.11
N ARG A 48 -4.19 41.53 -18.64
CA ARG A 48 -3.38 40.38 -19.07
C ARG A 48 -3.03 39.44 -17.92
N ILE A 49 -2.65 39.99 -16.76
CA ILE A 49 -2.32 39.19 -15.58
C ILE A 49 -3.56 38.42 -15.09
N ILE A 50 -4.74 39.04 -15.09
CA ILE A 50 -6.00 38.38 -14.72
C ILE A 50 -6.28 37.23 -15.70
N CYS A 51 -6.24 37.48 -17.01
CA CYS A 51 -6.48 36.43 -18.01
C CYS A 51 -5.49 35.26 -17.89
N GLU A 52 -4.20 35.53 -17.70
CA GLU A 52 -3.22 34.44 -17.48
C GLU A 52 -3.45 33.71 -16.16
N SER A 53 -3.87 34.41 -15.11
CA SER A 53 -4.18 33.79 -13.82
C SER A 53 -5.39 32.86 -13.94
N GLU A 54 -6.45 33.29 -14.61
CA GLU A 54 -7.64 32.48 -14.90
C GLU A 54 -7.27 31.24 -15.72
N ARG A 55 -6.47 31.41 -16.79
CA ARG A 55 -5.97 30.29 -17.61
C ARG A 55 -5.19 29.27 -16.77
N LEU A 56 -4.30 29.73 -15.88
CA LEU A 56 -3.53 28.86 -15.01
C LEU A 56 -4.40 28.13 -13.98
N ILE A 57 -5.44 28.79 -13.46
CA ILE A 57 -6.42 28.16 -12.57
C ILE A 57 -7.13 27.02 -13.30
N ASP A 58 -7.63 27.28 -14.51
CA ASP A 58 -8.33 26.27 -15.31
C ASP A 58 -7.44 25.09 -15.67
N GLU A 59 -6.21 25.36 -16.12
CA GLU A 59 -5.21 24.34 -16.45
C GLU A 59 -4.85 23.47 -15.22
N THR A 60 -4.65 24.12 -14.07
CA THR A 60 -4.34 23.44 -12.81
C THR A 60 -5.52 22.59 -12.34
N ASN A 61 -6.75 23.12 -12.41
CA ASN A 61 -7.96 22.40 -12.03
C ASN A 61 -8.16 21.17 -12.92
N PHE A 62 -8.04 21.33 -14.24
CA PHE A 62 -8.18 20.24 -15.19
C PHE A 62 -7.15 19.13 -14.94
N THR A 63 -5.88 19.50 -14.82
CA THR A 63 -4.79 18.54 -14.58
C THR A 63 -4.97 17.83 -13.23
N THR A 64 -5.37 18.57 -12.20
CA THR A 64 -5.61 18.01 -10.87
C THR A 64 -6.76 17.00 -10.89
N GLU A 65 -7.86 17.30 -11.58
CA GLU A 65 -9.02 16.41 -11.65
C GLU A 65 -8.71 15.14 -12.44
N LEU A 66 -8.00 15.25 -13.56
CA LEU A 66 -7.52 14.09 -14.30
C LEU A 66 -6.62 13.19 -13.45
N ASN A 67 -5.66 13.79 -12.75
CA ASN A 67 -4.75 13.02 -11.88
C ASN A 67 -5.51 12.34 -10.74
N LYS A 68 -6.50 13.02 -10.12
CA LYS A 68 -7.35 12.42 -9.09
C LYS A 68 -8.11 11.22 -9.63
N HIS A 69 -8.75 11.35 -10.79
CA HIS A 69 -9.50 10.25 -11.40
C HIS A 69 -8.63 9.05 -11.73
N GLU A 70 -7.43 9.26 -12.29
CA GLU A 70 -6.49 8.18 -12.58
C GLU A 70 -6.03 7.51 -11.28
N VAL A 71 -5.62 8.28 -10.27
CA VAL A 71 -5.20 7.73 -8.97
C VAL A 71 -6.33 6.93 -8.32
N ASP A 72 -7.54 7.46 -8.30
CA ASP A 72 -8.71 6.77 -7.75
C ASP A 72 -9.00 5.47 -8.50
N PHE A 73 -8.85 5.45 -9.82
CA PHE A 73 -9.01 4.24 -10.62
C PHE A 73 -7.94 3.19 -10.26
N ARG A 74 -6.66 3.58 -10.22
CA ARG A 74 -5.55 2.69 -9.84
C ARG A 74 -5.69 2.15 -8.43
N LEU A 75 -6.16 2.97 -7.49
CA LEU A 75 -6.44 2.55 -6.12
C LEU A 75 -7.56 1.52 -6.08
N ARG A 76 -8.64 1.70 -6.86
CA ARG A 76 -9.71 0.70 -6.97
C ARG A 76 -9.21 -0.63 -7.54
N GLU A 77 -8.42 -0.60 -8.61
CA GLU A 77 -7.78 -1.82 -9.16
C GLU A 77 -6.94 -2.51 -8.08
N ARG A 78 -6.08 -1.76 -7.40
CA ARG A 78 -5.18 -2.30 -6.38
C ARG A 78 -5.93 -2.90 -5.20
N ILE A 79 -7.02 -2.28 -4.76
CA ILE A 79 -7.90 -2.82 -3.72
C ILE A 79 -8.53 -4.14 -4.19
N GLY A 80 -8.98 -4.20 -5.45
CA GLY A 80 -9.49 -5.43 -6.06
C GLY A 80 -8.47 -6.57 -6.02
N ASP A 81 -7.24 -6.30 -6.49
CA ASP A 81 -6.14 -7.27 -6.46
C ASP A 81 -5.81 -7.77 -5.05
N ILE A 82 -5.74 -6.86 -4.09
CA ILE A 82 -5.44 -7.20 -2.69
C ILE A 82 -6.54 -8.09 -2.11
N ARG A 83 -7.82 -7.78 -2.37
CA ARG A 83 -8.96 -8.60 -1.93
C ARG A 83 -8.91 -9.99 -2.55
N PHE A 84 -8.69 -10.08 -3.86
CA PHE A 84 -8.55 -11.36 -4.56
C PHE A 84 -7.43 -12.22 -3.95
N ARG A 85 -6.23 -11.64 -3.76
CA ARG A 85 -5.10 -12.35 -3.15
C ARG A 85 -5.38 -12.77 -1.72
N LEU A 86 -6.07 -11.94 -0.94
CA LEU A 86 -6.47 -12.28 0.42
C LEU A 86 -7.41 -13.49 0.44
N ASP A 87 -8.38 -13.54 -0.47
CA ASP A 87 -9.33 -14.64 -0.53
C ASP A 87 -8.69 -15.94 -1.03
N GLU A 88 -7.77 -15.86 -1.99
CA GLU A 88 -6.92 -17.00 -2.40
C GLU A 88 -6.08 -17.53 -1.23
N LEU A 89 -5.42 -16.64 -0.46
CA LEU A 89 -4.64 -17.05 0.71
C LEU A 89 -5.51 -17.69 1.80
N LYS A 90 -6.73 -17.19 2.03
CA LYS A 90 -7.68 -17.81 2.97
C LYS A 90 -8.07 -19.21 2.51
N LYS A 91 -8.32 -19.39 1.21
CA LYS A 91 -8.65 -20.69 0.63
C LYS A 91 -7.49 -21.66 0.79
N GLN A 92 -6.29 -21.28 0.38
CA GLN A 92 -5.08 -22.10 0.54
C GLN A 92 -4.82 -22.48 2.00
N LYS A 93 -5.00 -21.54 2.94
CA LYS A 93 -4.89 -21.83 4.38
C LYS A 93 -5.89 -22.88 4.84
N LYS A 94 -7.14 -22.79 4.38
CA LYS A 94 -8.19 -23.76 4.72
C LYS A 94 -7.84 -25.13 4.17
N ASP A 95 -7.43 -25.20 2.91
CA ASP A 95 -7.07 -26.46 2.23
C ASP A 95 -5.87 -27.12 2.92
N ALA A 96 -4.83 -26.34 3.23
CA ALA A 96 -3.67 -26.82 3.98
C ALA A 96 -4.03 -27.35 5.37
N HIS A 97 -4.98 -26.71 6.07
CA HIS A 97 -5.43 -27.20 7.37
C HIS A 97 -6.20 -28.53 7.26
N VAL A 98 -7.03 -28.71 6.22
CA VAL A 98 -7.71 -29.99 5.96
C VAL A 98 -6.69 -31.09 5.68
N GLU A 99 -5.66 -30.80 4.88
CA GLU A 99 -4.58 -31.74 4.61
C GLU A 99 -3.77 -32.07 5.86
N GLU A 100 -3.46 -31.07 6.70
CA GLU A 100 -2.76 -31.27 7.98
C GLU A 100 -3.53 -32.24 8.89
N GLU A 101 -4.83 -32.05 9.05
CA GLU A 101 -5.67 -32.94 9.86
C GLU A 101 -5.74 -34.35 9.26
N ALA A 102 -5.83 -34.48 7.93
CA ALA A 102 -5.77 -35.77 7.27
C ALA A 102 -4.43 -36.49 7.54
N LEU A 103 -3.31 -35.77 7.43
CA LEU A 103 -1.97 -36.30 7.72
C LEU A 103 -1.81 -36.72 9.18
N LYS A 104 -2.39 -35.99 10.14
CA LYS A 104 -2.42 -36.40 11.56
C LYS A 104 -3.16 -37.73 11.73
N VAL A 105 -4.31 -37.90 11.08
CA VAL A 105 -5.07 -39.15 11.12
C VAL A 105 -4.28 -40.31 10.52
N TYR A 106 -3.66 -40.11 9.35
CA TYR A 106 -2.83 -41.15 8.72
C TYR A 106 -1.63 -41.51 9.58
N LYS A 107 -0.94 -40.53 10.15
CA LYS A 107 0.16 -40.76 11.08
C LYS A 107 -0.28 -41.62 12.26
N GLN A 108 -1.40 -41.29 12.89
CA GLN A 108 -1.90 -42.07 14.03
C GLN A 108 -2.21 -43.51 13.62
N ARG A 109 -2.92 -43.71 12.49
CA ARG A 109 -3.22 -45.06 11.97
C ARG A 109 -1.96 -45.87 11.69
N THR A 110 -0.94 -45.24 11.11
CA THR A 110 0.35 -45.92 10.85
C THR A 110 1.04 -46.30 12.14
N ILE A 111 1.07 -45.42 13.15
CA ILE A 111 1.63 -45.72 14.47
C ILE A 111 0.86 -46.88 15.14
N ASP A 112 -0.46 -46.84 15.13
CA ASP A 112 -1.30 -47.89 15.73
C ASP A 112 -1.07 -49.25 15.04
N ALA A 113 -0.94 -49.25 13.71
CA ALA A 113 -0.64 -50.46 12.94
C ALA A 113 0.75 -51.04 13.27
N ILE A 114 1.78 -50.18 13.38
CA ILE A 114 3.13 -50.61 13.77
C ILE A 114 3.13 -51.16 15.20
N ASN A 115 2.46 -50.48 16.13
CA ASN A 115 2.36 -50.95 17.52
C ASN A 115 1.66 -52.30 17.57
N THR A 116 0.57 -52.47 16.82
CA THR A 116 -0.14 -53.77 16.72
C THR A 116 0.78 -54.86 16.17
N LEU A 117 1.54 -54.56 15.12
CA LEU A 117 2.50 -55.50 14.53
C LEU A 117 3.57 -55.90 15.55
N ARG A 118 4.18 -54.92 16.23
CA ARG A 118 5.28 -55.10 17.16
C ARG A 118 4.87 -55.78 18.47
N GLU A 119 3.72 -55.42 19.02
CA GLU A 119 3.28 -55.86 20.35
C GLU A 119 2.42 -57.12 20.32
N ILE A 120 1.74 -57.39 19.20
CA ILE A 120 0.78 -58.50 19.11
C ILE A 120 1.23 -59.54 18.07
N ALA A 121 1.31 -59.14 16.80
CA ALA A 121 1.50 -60.10 15.71
C ALA A 121 2.89 -60.75 15.75
N MET A 122 3.95 -59.96 15.93
CA MET A 122 5.32 -60.46 15.99
C MET A 122 5.55 -61.42 17.17
N PRO A 123 5.17 -61.11 18.42
CA PRO A 123 5.27 -62.06 19.53
C PRO A 123 4.42 -63.31 19.34
N LEU A 124 3.26 -63.20 18.69
CA LEU A 124 2.42 -64.36 18.39
C LEU A 124 3.10 -65.30 17.39
N CYS A 125 3.62 -64.75 16.29
CA CYS A 125 4.35 -65.52 15.27
C CYS A 125 5.60 -66.19 15.87
N GLN A 126 6.34 -65.49 16.73
CA GLN A 126 7.48 -66.05 17.47
C GLN A 126 7.05 -67.21 18.39
N LYS A 127 5.94 -67.08 19.13
CA LYS A 127 5.39 -68.19 19.95
C LYS A 127 5.01 -69.40 19.10
N CYS A 128 4.38 -69.18 17.95
CA CYS A 128 4.04 -70.26 17.02
C CYS A 128 5.29 -71.00 16.53
N MET A 129 6.36 -70.28 16.21
CA MET A 129 7.64 -70.90 15.86
C MET A 129 8.23 -71.72 17.02
N ILE A 130 8.27 -71.15 18.24
CA ILE A 130 8.75 -71.86 19.43
C ILE A 130 7.97 -73.17 19.64
N PHE A 131 6.64 -73.16 19.52
CA PHE A 131 5.84 -74.40 19.66
C PHE A 131 6.16 -75.45 18.61
N ARG A 132 6.52 -75.04 17.39
CA ARG A 132 6.94 -75.97 16.33
C ARG A 132 8.34 -76.54 16.61
N GLU A 133 9.26 -75.72 17.09
CA GLU A 133 10.62 -76.13 17.48
C GLU A 133 10.62 -77.12 18.66
N MET A 134 9.55 -77.12 19.47
CA MET A 134 9.37 -78.05 20.60
C MET A 134 8.87 -79.44 20.18
N ARG A 135 8.50 -79.66 18.91
CA ARG A 135 8.11 -81.00 18.40
C ARG A 135 9.32 -81.94 18.38
N GLN A 136 9.07 -83.25 18.35
CA GLN A 136 10.13 -84.27 18.44
C GLN A 136 10.03 -85.30 17.32
N GLY A 137 11.17 -85.88 16.95
CA GLY A 137 11.25 -86.95 15.95
C GLY A 137 10.76 -86.49 14.58
N VAL A 138 9.92 -87.30 13.95
CA VAL A 138 9.39 -87.04 12.59
C VAL A 138 8.46 -85.83 12.52
N ASP A 139 7.90 -85.38 13.65
CA ASP A 139 7.01 -84.21 13.70
C ASP A 139 7.78 -82.87 13.73
N LEU A 140 9.09 -82.90 14.00
CA LEU A 140 9.97 -81.74 13.86
C LEU A 140 10.38 -81.57 12.40
N VAL A 141 9.46 -81.00 11.62
CA VAL A 141 9.60 -80.83 10.17
C VAL A 141 9.50 -79.36 9.75
N GLN A 142 10.36 -78.99 8.79
CA GLN A 142 10.30 -77.72 8.10
C GLN A 142 9.32 -77.83 6.91
N ASP A 143 8.03 -77.72 7.23
CA ASP A 143 6.94 -77.73 6.25
C ASP A 143 6.65 -76.32 5.71
N GLU A 144 5.63 -76.20 4.86
CA GLU A 144 5.21 -74.91 4.30
C GLU A 144 4.82 -73.90 5.40
N VAL A 145 4.15 -74.35 6.47
CA VAL A 145 3.76 -73.48 7.58
C VAL A 145 4.98 -72.91 8.30
N ASP A 146 6.00 -73.73 8.52
CA ASP A 146 7.26 -73.32 9.14
C ASP A 146 8.02 -72.29 8.30
N ASN A 147 7.98 -72.44 6.97
CA ASN A 147 8.58 -71.48 6.04
C ASN A 147 7.81 -70.16 5.99
N GLU A 148 6.47 -70.20 5.98
CA GLU A 148 5.65 -68.98 5.99
C GLU A 148 5.74 -68.22 7.31
N LEU A 149 5.86 -68.90 8.47
CA LEU A 149 6.10 -68.22 9.76
C LEU A 149 7.44 -67.46 9.77
N ARG A 150 8.51 -68.03 9.20
CA ARG A 150 9.80 -67.33 9.07
C ARG A 150 9.71 -66.16 8.09
N ARG A 151 8.97 -66.32 7.01
CA ARG A 151 8.71 -65.25 6.03
C ARG A 151 7.93 -64.11 6.68
N GLU A 152 6.90 -64.42 7.47
CA GLU A 152 6.09 -63.45 8.20
C GLU A 152 6.94 -62.64 9.19
N LEU A 153 7.82 -63.29 9.97
CA LEU A 153 8.76 -62.57 10.84
C LEU A 153 9.73 -61.68 10.06
N HIS A 154 10.24 -62.16 8.92
CA HIS A 154 11.16 -61.38 8.09
C HIS A 154 10.48 -60.12 7.54
N VAL A 155 9.29 -60.27 6.95
CA VAL A 155 8.50 -59.16 6.41
C VAL A 155 8.05 -58.21 7.53
N GLY A 156 7.61 -58.74 8.67
CA GLY A 156 7.18 -57.95 9.82
C GLY A 156 8.32 -57.12 10.41
N ASN A 157 9.51 -57.70 10.59
CA ASN A 157 10.69 -56.95 11.01
C ASN A 157 11.07 -55.87 9.99
N GLY A 158 11.07 -56.19 8.70
CA GLY A 158 11.33 -55.21 7.64
C GLY A 158 10.34 -54.05 7.65
N ALA A 159 9.05 -54.31 7.92
CA ALA A 159 8.03 -53.28 8.05
C ALA A 159 8.24 -52.38 9.27
N ILE A 160 8.72 -52.93 10.40
CA ILE A 160 9.06 -52.16 11.61
C ILE A 160 10.31 -51.31 11.39
N GLU A 161 11.31 -51.80 10.65
CA GLU A 161 12.57 -51.08 10.41
C GLU A 161 12.44 -49.92 9.41
N LEU A 162 11.43 -49.95 8.54
CA LEU A 162 11.21 -48.94 7.50
C LEU A 162 10.62 -47.61 8.00
N LEU A 163 10.10 -47.55 9.23
CA LEU A 163 9.30 -46.44 9.77
C LEU A 163 9.80 -46.00 11.15
#